data_AF-A0A7Z9H852-F1
#
_entry.id   AF-A0A7Z9H852-F1
#
_cell.length_a   1.000
_cell.length_b   1.000
_cell.length_c   1.000
_cell.angle_alpha   90.00
_cell.angle_beta   90.00
_cell.angle_gamma   90.00
#
_symmetry.space_group_name_H-M   'P 1'
#
loop_
_entity.id
_entity.type
_entity.pdbx_description
1 polymer ?
#
loop_
_entity_poly.entity_id
_entity_poly.type
_entity_poly.pdbx_seq_one_letter_code
_entity_poly.pdbx_strand_id
1 'polypeptide(L)'
;MAEPIVALATPPSPAPLAIIRLDGDGCIEALMAIIPQCRRSLEARHPSAIEILWHEDGEAVPAIATTFLPPGSFTGGESVEIVVPGSPPIVRGILEQFRRQGVRPATPGEFTRRAFVGGKIDLTRAESVAALIEAEDLAAVAAARRVLEGELAHSIGEIGSRLLDLVAFLEAGLDFTEQEVEGPRGEEVASQIQGIAAAISALLDRRREGRAEPLAQRILLWGRPNAGKSTLLNALVGREAALTSGDPGTTTDPVLARVLLPPGGEVDVIDLAGNRTATDAVEKRALELSLRWLRGGEPVLYLLDSSCRQE
;
A
#
# COMPACT_ATOMS: atom_id res chain seq x y z
N MET A 1 -2.92 -13.89 23.97
CA MET A 1 -4.08 -13.01 23.79
C MET A 1 -3.61 -11.77 23.08
N ALA A 2 -4.23 -11.44 21.95
CA ALA A 2 -3.85 -10.32 21.10
C ALA A 2 -4.62 -9.07 21.53
N GLU A 3 -3.91 -8.00 21.86
CA GLU A 3 -4.50 -6.71 22.23
C GLU A 3 -5.42 -6.16 21.11
N PRO A 4 -6.62 -5.64 21.43
CA PRO A 4 -7.55 -5.13 20.44
C PRO A 4 -7.04 -3.83 19.80
N ILE A 5 -7.10 -3.77 18.48
CA ILE A 5 -6.76 -2.59 17.67
C ILE A 5 -7.93 -2.12 16.82
N VAL A 6 -7.92 -0.83 16.46
CA VAL A 6 -8.90 -0.22 15.56
C VAL A 6 -8.23 0.70 14.53
N ALA A 7 -8.76 0.74 13.31
CA ALA A 7 -8.37 1.74 12.31
C ALA A 7 -9.49 2.03 11.30
N LEU A 8 -9.38 3.18 10.63
CA LEU A 8 -10.10 3.45 9.39
C LEU A 8 -9.45 2.62 8.27
N ALA A 9 -10.25 1.80 7.58
CA ALA A 9 -9.82 0.91 6.50
C ALA A 9 -10.12 1.46 5.10
N THR A 10 -10.88 2.55 5.00
CA THR A 10 -11.11 3.30 3.76
C THR A 10 -10.17 4.51 3.67
N PRO A 11 -10.01 5.11 2.47
CA PRO A 11 -9.39 6.42 2.34
C PRO A 11 -10.01 7.46 3.29
N PRO A 12 -9.27 8.54 3.62
CA PRO A 12 -9.76 9.57 4.53
C PRO A 12 -11.10 10.18 4.09
N SER A 13 -11.98 10.43 5.07
CA SER A 13 -13.23 11.16 4.90
C SER A 13 -13.00 12.64 4.49
N PRO A 14 -13.93 13.29 3.75
CA PRO A 14 -15.32 12.89 3.53
C PRO A 14 -15.51 11.84 2.41
N ALA A 15 -16.40 10.88 2.65
CA ALA A 15 -16.82 9.86 1.67
C ALA A 15 -18.27 9.44 1.92
N PRO A 16 -18.99 8.89 0.93
CA PRO A 16 -20.34 8.35 1.14
C PRO A 16 -20.40 7.30 2.26
N LEU A 17 -19.37 6.44 2.32
CA LEU A 17 -19.21 5.40 3.33
C LEU A 17 -17.75 5.35 3.81
N ALA A 18 -17.58 4.96 5.06
CA ALA A 18 -16.29 4.65 5.67
C ALA A 18 -16.34 3.25 6.30
N ILE A 19 -15.21 2.54 6.26
CA ILE A 19 -15.07 1.23 6.91
C ILE A 19 -14.13 1.38 8.10
N ILE A 20 -14.60 1.02 9.29
CA ILE A 20 -13.78 0.92 10.51
C ILE A 20 -13.54 -0.57 10.79
N ARG A 21 -12.29 -0.94 10.97
CA ARG A 21 -11.87 -2.31 11.27
C ARG A 21 -11.39 -2.42 12.71
N LEU A 22 -11.83 -3.46 13.40
CA LEU A 22 -11.28 -3.89 14.68
C LEU A 22 -10.70 -5.30 14.57
N ASP A 23 -9.64 -5.55 15.33
CA ASP A 23 -8.99 -6.86 15.40
C ASP A 23 -8.37 -7.11 16.78
N GLY A 24 -8.53 -8.31 17.30
CA GLY A 24 -7.98 -8.74 18.58
C GLY A 24 -9.05 -9.14 19.58
N ASP A 25 -8.60 -9.61 20.74
CA ASP A 25 -9.48 -10.23 21.72
C ASP A 25 -10.44 -9.19 22.32
N GLY A 26 -11.75 -9.50 22.34
CA GLY A 26 -12.78 -8.62 22.89
C GLY A 26 -13.24 -7.49 21.98
N CYS A 27 -12.87 -7.50 20.68
CA CYS A 27 -13.31 -6.47 19.75
C CYS A 27 -14.83 -6.54 19.45
N ILE A 28 -15.44 -7.73 19.49
CA ILE A 28 -16.90 -7.88 19.38
C ILE A 28 -17.58 -7.28 20.60
N GLU A 29 -17.04 -7.52 21.81
CA GLU A 29 -17.55 -6.93 23.04
C GLU A 29 -17.45 -5.40 23.03
N ALA A 30 -16.32 -4.87 22.52
CA ALA A 30 -16.12 -3.43 22.36
C ALA A 30 -17.13 -2.78 21.39
N LEU A 31 -17.48 -3.48 20.30
CA LEU A 31 -18.57 -3.04 19.40
C LEU A 31 -19.92 -3.06 20.15
N MET A 32 -20.21 -4.14 20.86
CA MET A 32 -21.50 -4.32 21.56
C MET A 32 -21.76 -3.27 22.64
N ALA A 33 -20.70 -2.71 23.23
CA ALA A 33 -20.80 -1.65 24.22
C ALA A 33 -21.33 -0.32 23.65
N ILE A 34 -21.08 -0.04 22.37
CA ILE A 34 -21.51 1.21 21.69
C ILE A 34 -22.77 1.04 20.84
N ILE A 35 -23.36 -0.17 20.85
CA ILE A 35 -24.66 -0.46 20.22
C ILE A 35 -25.77 -0.31 21.27
N PRO A 36 -26.84 0.48 20.98
CA PRO A 36 -28.03 0.54 21.82
C PRO A 36 -28.64 -0.84 22.08
N GLN A 37 -29.15 -1.07 23.29
CA GLN A 37 -29.59 -2.40 23.77
C GLN A 37 -30.59 -3.11 22.84
N CYS A 38 -31.45 -2.37 22.14
CA CYS A 38 -32.45 -2.91 21.23
C CYS A 38 -31.89 -3.51 19.91
N ARG A 39 -30.60 -3.34 19.60
CA ARG A 39 -29.98 -3.78 18.33
C ARG A 39 -28.73 -4.66 18.48
N ARG A 40 -28.61 -5.38 19.60
CA ARG A 40 -27.41 -6.16 19.97
C ARG A 40 -27.28 -7.55 19.34
N SER A 41 -28.13 -7.95 18.39
CA SER A 41 -28.00 -9.26 17.74
C SER A 41 -26.98 -9.19 16.61
N LEU A 42 -25.83 -9.85 16.77
CA LEU A 42 -24.80 -9.97 15.74
C LEU A 42 -24.54 -11.45 15.46
N GLU A 43 -24.78 -11.88 14.23
CA GLU A 43 -24.40 -13.21 13.77
C GLU A 43 -23.04 -13.15 13.05
N ALA A 44 -22.15 -14.10 13.38
CA ALA A 44 -20.83 -14.17 12.75
C ALA A 44 -20.96 -14.33 11.24
N ARG A 45 -20.16 -13.59 10.48
CA ARG A 45 -20.11 -13.56 9.01
C ARG A 45 -21.40 -13.14 8.31
N HIS A 46 -22.33 -12.54 9.03
CA HIS A 46 -23.55 -11.99 8.47
C HIS A 46 -23.60 -10.47 8.69
N PRO A 47 -23.82 -9.68 7.62
CA PRO A 47 -23.96 -8.24 7.74
C PRO A 47 -25.24 -7.92 8.52
N SER A 48 -25.07 -7.21 9.64
CA SER A 48 -26.16 -6.87 10.55
C SER A 48 -26.37 -5.35 10.56
N ALA A 49 -27.60 -4.91 10.33
CA ALA A 49 -27.97 -3.51 10.43
C ALA A 49 -28.07 -3.08 11.89
N ILE A 50 -27.25 -2.11 12.29
CA ILE A 50 -27.14 -1.64 13.67
C ILE A 50 -27.20 -0.12 13.73
N GLU A 51 -27.28 0.41 14.95
CA GLU A 51 -27.05 1.82 15.24
C GLU A 51 -25.84 1.92 16.16
N ILE A 52 -24.95 2.87 15.90
CA ILE A 52 -23.73 3.06 16.68
C ILE A 52 -23.76 4.43 17.33
N LEU A 53 -23.55 4.46 18.64
CA LEU A 53 -23.33 5.69 19.40
C LEU A 53 -21.96 6.27 19.02
N TRP A 54 -21.98 7.48 18.46
CA TRP A 54 -20.75 8.16 18.02
C TRP A 54 -20.45 9.41 18.87
N HIS A 55 -21.42 9.89 19.65
CA HIS A 55 -21.28 11.02 20.57
C HIS A 55 -21.75 10.65 21.99
N GLU A 56 -21.24 11.34 23.01
CA GLU A 56 -21.64 11.12 24.42
C GLU A 56 -23.11 11.48 24.68
N ASP A 57 -23.67 12.41 23.91
CA ASP A 57 -25.05 12.89 24.06
C ASP A 57 -26.12 11.86 23.63
N GLY A 58 -25.71 10.62 23.34
CA GLY A 58 -26.60 9.54 22.93
C GLY A 58 -26.97 9.56 21.44
N GLU A 59 -26.29 10.38 20.63
CA GLU A 59 -26.50 10.41 19.19
C GLU A 59 -25.96 9.12 18.54
N ALA A 60 -26.81 8.51 17.72
CA ALA A 60 -26.50 7.28 17.00
C ALA A 60 -26.55 7.47 15.48
N VAL A 61 -25.76 6.67 14.76
CA VAL A 61 -25.79 6.62 13.29
C VAL A 61 -26.14 5.21 12.81
N PRO A 62 -26.88 5.08 11.71
CA PRO A 62 -27.07 3.78 11.07
C PRO A 62 -25.72 3.24 10.57
N ALA A 63 -25.50 1.96 10.78
CA ALA A 63 -24.30 1.26 10.35
C ALA A 63 -24.60 -0.20 9.98
N ILE A 64 -23.66 -0.83 9.26
CA ILE A 64 -23.67 -2.27 9.02
C ILE A 64 -22.42 -2.84 9.69
N ALA A 65 -22.59 -3.83 10.55
CA ALA A 65 -21.47 -4.54 11.15
C ALA A 65 -21.43 -5.99 10.67
N THR A 66 -20.21 -6.47 10.40
CA THR A 66 -19.91 -7.88 10.16
C THR A 66 -18.88 -8.32 11.19
N THR A 67 -19.21 -9.34 11.97
CA THR A 67 -18.29 -9.91 12.97
C THR A 67 -17.66 -11.19 12.45
N PHE A 68 -16.44 -11.47 12.87
CA PHE A 68 -15.69 -12.67 12.49
C PHE A 68 -15.13 -13.31 13.75
N LEU A 69 -15.47 -14.57 13.96
CA LEU A 69 -14.90 -15.39 15.03
C LEU A 69 -13.63 -16.09 14.52
N PRO A 70 -12.63 -16.38 15.38
CA PRO A 70 -11.50 -17.22 15.03
C PRO A 70 -11.93 -18.60 14.50
N PRO A 71 -11.21 -19.21 13.54
CA PRO A 71 -10.09 -18.66 12.77
C PRO A 71 -10.57 -17.89 11.52
N GLY A 72 -11.82 -17.44 11.51
CA GLY A 72 -12.56 -17.07 10.31
C GLY A 72 -12.38 -15.64 9.79
N SER A 73 -11.46 -14.87 10.36
CA SER A 73 -11.12 -13.50 9.94
C SER A 73 -9.89 -13.44 9.02
N PHE A 74 -9.55 -12.23 8.55
CA PHE A 74 -8.34 -11.96 7.78
C PHE A 74 -7.06 -12.24 8.58
N THR A 75 -7.02 -11.80 9.84
CA THR A 75 -5.88 -11.99 10.75
C THR A 75 -5.85 -13.37 11.40
N GLY A 76 -6.97 -14.10 11.36
CA GLY A 76 -7.16 -15.37 12.04
C GLY A 76 -7.68 -15.23 13.48
N GLY A 77 -7.71 -14.01 14.03
CA GLY A 77 -8.28 -13.70 15.34
C GLY A 77 -9.76 -13.33 15.30
N GLU A 78 -10.27 -12.81 16.42
CA GLU A 78 -11.56 -12.14 16.44
C GLU A 78 -11.44 -10.80 15.73
N SER A 79 -12.40 -10.46 14.85
CA SER A 79 -12.39 -9.18 14.14
C SER A 79 -13.79 -8.67 13.85
N VAL A 80 -13.88 -7.36 13.60
CA VAL A 80 -15.13 -6.68 13.26
C VAL A 80 -14.89 -5.70 12.12
N GLU A 81 -15.80 -5.66 11.15
CA GLU A 81 -15.86 -4.64 10.11
C GLU A 81 -17.14 -3.85 10.24
N ILE A 82 -17.02 -2.52 10.26
CA ILE A 82 -18.14 -1.61 10.47
C ILE A 82 -18.20 -0.63 9.30
N VAL A 83 -19.31 -0.62 8.58
CA VAL A 83 -19.61 0.34 7.52
C VAL A 83 -20.51 1.44 8.10
N VAL A 84 -20.04 2.69 8.02
CA VAL A 84 -20.72 3.88 8.55
C VAL A 84 -20.75 5.00 7.50
N PRO A 85 -21.59 6.03 7.64
CA PRO A 85 -21.45 7.26 6.86
C PRO A 85 -20.06 7.86 7.02
N GLY A 86 -19.38 8.18 5.92
CA GLY A 86 -18.00 8.66 5.91
C GLY A 86 -17.84 10.15 6.29
N SER A 87 -18.61 10.61 7.28
CA SER A 87 -18.52 11.97 7.81
C SER A 87 -17.37 12.06 8.83
N PRO A 88 -16.42 13.00 8.69
CA PRO A 88 -15.30 13.15 9.62
C PRO A 88 -15.66 13.20 11.12
N PRO A 89 -16.69 13.96 11.58
CA PRO A 89 -17.08 13.94 12.99
C PRO A 89 -17.60 12.59 13.46
N ILE A 90 -18.39 11.87 12.65
CA ILE A 90 -18.92 10.54 12.98
C ILE A 90 -17.77 9.54 13.14
N VAL A 91 -16.89 9.47 12.15
CA VAL A 91 -15.74 8.55 12.16
C VAL A 91 -14.85 8.81 13.37
N ARG A 92 -14.50 10.08 13.64
CA ARG A 92 -13.69 10.45 14.82
C ARG A 92 -14.38 10.09 16.13
N GLY A 93 -15.68 10.35 16.23
CA GLY A 93 -16.48 10.02 17.40
C GLY A 93 -16.45 8.52 17.71
N ILE A 94 -16.71 7.68 16.71
CA ILE A 94 -16.67 6.21 16.86
C ILE A 94 -15.26 5.73 17.26
N LEU A 95 -14.20 6.24 16.62
CA LEU A 95 -12.82 5.87 16.97
C LEU A 95 -12.48 6.25 18.43
N GLU A 96 -12.93 7.42 18.90
CA GLU A 96 -12.71 7.84 20.28
C GLU A 96 -13.51 6.99 21.29
N GLN A 97 -14.72 6.55 20.94
CA GLN A 97 -15.49 5.61 21.76
C GLN A 97 -14.73 4.28 21.96
N PHE A 98 -14.10 3.75 20.91
CA PHE A 98 -13.25 2.57 21.02
C PHE A 98 -11.99 2.83 21.86
N ARG A 99 -11.35 4.00 21.66
CA ARG A 99 -10.16 4.39 22.44
C ARG A 99 -10.44 4.45 23.94
N ARG A 100 -11.61 4.95 24.34
CA ARG A 100 -12.05 5.01 25.74
C ARG A 100 -12.29 3.65 26.37
N GLN A 101 -12.63 2.66 25.55
CA GLN A 101 -12.75 1.26 25.98
C GLN A 101 -11.38 0.54 26.02
N GLY A 102 -10.28 1.23 25.75
CA GLY A 102 -8.93 0.66 25.75
C GLY A 102 -8.54 0.01 24.42
N VAL A 103 -9.32 0.15 23.35
CA VAL A 103 -8.94 -0.32 22.02
C VAL A 103 -7.90 0.64 21.43
N ARG A 104 -6.71 0.13 21.12
CA ARG A 104 -5.60 0.96 20.64
C ARG A 104 -5.72 1.26 19.14
N PRO A 105 -5.30 2.43 18.64
CA PRO A 105 -5.15 2.64 17.20
C PRO A 105 -4.11 1.67 16.61
N ALA A 106 -4.42 1.07 15.47
CA ALA A 106 -3.49 0.19 14.77
C ALA A 106 -2.29 0.97 14.20
N THR A 107 -1.10 0.36 14.19
CA THR A 107 0.06 0.91 13.47
C THR A 107 -0.05 0.63 11.97
N PRO A 108 0.71 1.34 11.10
CA PRO A 108 0.75 1.03 9.68
C PRO A 108 1.06 -0.46 9.42
N GLY A 109 0.24 -1.10 8.58
CA GLY A 109 0.39 -2.52 8.23
C GLY A 109 0.09 -3.53 9.35
N GLU A 110 -0.40 -3.11 10.53
CA GLU A 110 -0.53 -4.02 11.68
C GLU A 110 -1.49 -5.19 11.42
N PHE A 111 -2.61 -4.96 10.73
CA PHE A 111 -3.56 -6.02 10.38
C PHE A 111 -2.91 -7.10 9.50
N THR A 112 -2.20 -6.69 8.44
CA THR A 112 -1.49 -7.61 7.54
C THR A 112 -0.36 -8.33 8.28
N ARG A 113 0.38 -7.63 9.16
CA ARG A 113 1.41 -8.23 10.01
C ARG A 113 0.83 -9.30 10.94
N ARG A 114 -0.34 -9.06 11.54
CA ARG A 114 -1.03 -10.05 12.38
C ARG A 114 -1.48 -11.27 11.58
N ALA A 115 -1.99 -11.07 10.36
CA ALA A 115 -2.33 -12.18 9.46
C ALA A 115 -1.10 -13.05 9.11
N PHE A 116 0.06 -12.42 8.89
CA PHE A 116 1.32 -13.13 8.65
C PHE A 116 1.78 -13.91 9.89
N VAL A 117 1.87 -13.24 11.05
CA VAL A 117 2.29 -13.88 12.32
C VAL A 117 1.32 -15.00 12.74
N GLY A 118 0.03 -14.84 12.46
CA GLY A 118 -1.01 -15.84 12.69
C GLY A 118 -1.03 -16.98 11.66
N GLY A 119 -0.11 -17.01 10.69
CA GLY A 119 0.01 -18.06 9.69
C GLY A 119 -1.12 -18.08 8.66
N LYS A 120 -1.91 -17.01 8.53
CA LYS A 120 -3.02 -16.90 7.56
C LYS A 120 -2.52 -16.58 6.16
N ILE A 121 -1.41 -15.86 6.09
CA ILE A 121 -0.72 -15.48 4.86
C ILE A 121 0.79 -15.64 5.07
N ASP A 122 1.53 -15.91 4.00
CA ASP A 122 2.99 -15.81 4.00
C ASP A 122 3.44 -14.36 3.73
N LEU A 123 4.74 -14.10 3.85
CA LEU A 123 5.32 -12.76 3.67
C LEU A 123 5.11 -12.24 2.24
N THR A 124 5.24 -13.11 1.25
CA THR A 124 5.07 -12.79 -0.17
C THR A 124 3.64 -12.32 -0.47
N ARG A 125 2.64 -12.96 0.14
CA ARG A 125 1.23 -12.53 0.07
C ARG A 125 0.99 -11.24 0.83
N ALA A 126 1.65 -11.04 1.98
CA ALA A 126 1.55 -9.77 2.74
C ALA A 126 2.05 -8.57 1.92
N GLU A 127 3.21 -8.70 1.27
CA GLU A 127 3.76 -7.68 0.37
C GLU A 127 2.85 -7.43 -0.85
N SER A 128 2.20 -8.49 -1.34
CA SER A 128 1.32 -8.39 -2.50
C SER A 128 -0.02 -7.74 -2.22
N VAL A 129 -0.52 -7.82 -0.98
CA VAL A 129 -1.68 -7.02 -0.55
C VAL A 129 -1.35 -5.54 -0.68
N ALA A 130 -0.17 -5.10 -0.23
CA ALA A 130 0.26 -3.71 -0.36
C ALA A 130 0.42 -3.33 -1.85
N ALA A 131 1.11 -4.16 -2.63
CA ALA A 131 1.30 -3.93 -4.05
C ALA A 131 -0.02 -3.87 -4.85
N LEU A 132 -1.05 -4.63 -4.46
CA LEU A 132 -2.36 -4.57 -5.10
C LEU A 132 -3.09 -3.26 -4.77
N ILE A 133 -2.97 -2.77 -3.54
CA ILE A 133 -3.58 -1.50 -3.11
C ILE A 133 -2.91 -0.30 -3.80
N GLU A 134 -1.59 -0.38 -4.00
CA GLU A 134 -0.78 0.67 -4.64
C GLU A 134 -0.75 0.56 -6.19
N ALA A 135 -1.37 -0.46 -6.78
CA ALA A 135 -1.29 -0.69 -8.22
C ALA A 135 -1.99 0.43 -9.01
N GLU A 136 -1.23 1.09 -9.88
CA GLU A 136 -1.69 2.23 -10.69
C GLU A 136 -2.16 1.80 -12.10
N ASP A 137 -1.82 0.57 -12.52
CA ASP A 137 -2.19 0.03 -13.83
C ASP A 137 -2.61 -1.46 -13.77
N LEU A 138 -3.22 -1.94 -14.86
CA LEU A 138 -3.72 -3.32 -14.98
C LEU A 138 -2.59 -4.37 -14.95
N ALA A 139 -1.37 -4.02 -15.37
CA ALA A 139 -0.23 -4.93 -15.35
C ALA A 139 0.29 -5.12 -13.92
N ALA A 140 0.36 -4.04 -13.14
CA ALA A 140 0.68 -4.04 -11.72
C ALA A 140 -0.37 -4.82 -10.91
N VAL A 141 -1.66 -4.63 -11.20
CA VAL A 141 -2.74 -5.45 -10.60
C VAL A 141 -2.56 -6.92 -10.93
N ALA A 142 -2.29 -7.27 -12.20
CA ALA A 142 -2.09 -8.65 -12.63
C ALA A 142 -0.85 -9.29 -11.97
N ALA A 143 0.24 -8.53 -11.83
CA ALA A 143 1.45 -8.98 -11.15
C ALA A 143 1.19 -9.23 -9.65
N ALA A 144 0.57 -8.28 -8.95
CA ALA A 144 0.23 -8.43 -7.53
C ALA A 144 -0.74 -9.60 -7.28
N ARG A 145 -1.71 -9.82 -8.17
CA ARG A 145 -2.65 -10.95 -8.10
C ARG A 145 -1.98 -12.31 -8.21
N ARG A 146 -1.07 -12.51 -9.17
CA ARG A 146 -0.34 -13.80 -9.32
C ARG A 146 0.43 -14.16 -8.04
N VAL A 147 0.97 -13.16 -7.37
CA VAL A 147 1.67 -13.36 -6.09
C VAL A 147 0.69 -13.61 -4.94
N LEU A 148 -0.45 -12.91 -4.88
CA LEU A 148 -1.53 -13.16 -3.92
C LEU A 148 -2.17 -14.55 -4.04
N GLU A 149 -2.31 -15.02 -5.28
CA GLU A 149 -2.82 -16.36 -5.64
C GLU A 149 -1.80 -17.47 -5.30
N GLY A 150 -0.60 -17.09 -4.87
CA GLY A 150 0.40 -18.01 -4.32
C GLY A 150 1.28 -18.68 -5.36
N GLU A 151 1.24 -18.26 -6.64
CA GLU A 151 2.07 -18.89 -7.69
C GLU A 151 3.57 -18.76 -7.38
N LEU A 152 3.99 -17.58 -6.91
CA LEU A 152 5.37 -17.33 -6.52
C LEU A 152 5.76 -18.09 -5.24
N ALA A 153 4.89 -18.04 -4.22
CA ALA A 153 5.10 -18.74 -2.96
C ALA A 153 5.17 -20.26 -3.17
N HIS A 154 4.32 -20.80 -4.03
CA HIS A 154 4.34 -22.20 -4.45
C HIS A 154 5.62 -22.56 -5.19
N SER A 155 6.02 -21.75 -6.18
CA SER A 155 7.26 -21.96 -6.94
C SER A 155 8.51 -21.94 -6.04
N ILE A 156 8.56 -21.01 -5.07
CA ILE A 156 9.64 -20.94 -4.08
C ILE A 156 9.59 -22.15 -3.13
N GLY A 157 8.39 -22.56 -2.70
CA GLY A 157 8.20 -23.73 -1.85
C GLY A 157 8.62 -25.04 -2.51
N GLU A 158 8.33 -25.22 -3.79
CA GLU A 158 8.79 -26.37 -4.58
C GLU A 158 10.33 -26.39 -4.71
N ILE A 159 10.94 -25.24 -4.98
CA ILE A 159 12.42 -25.12 -5.01
C ILE A 159 13.03 -25.46 -3.65
N GLY A 160 12.46 -24.91 -2.57
CA GLY A 160 12.91 -25.19 -1.20
C GLY A 160 12.81 -26.67 -0.84
N SER A 161 11.72 -27.33 -1.21
CA SER A 161 11.53 -28.77 -0.97
C SER A 161 12.59 -29.61 -1.70
N ARG A 162 12.86 -29.30 -2.98
CA ARG A 162 13.91 -29.98 -3.77
C ARG A 162 15.31 -29.79 -3.18
N LEU A 163 15.60 -28.61 -2.62
CA LEU A 163 16.86 -28.35 -1.93
C LEU A 163 16.98 -29.16 -0.63
N LEU A 164 15.91 -29.25 0.16
CA LEU A 164 15.88 -30.04 1.39
C LEU A 164 16.05 -31.54 1.10
N ASP A 165 15.38 -32.06 0.07
CA ASP A 165 15.52 -33.45 -0.37
C ASP A 165 16.97 -33.75 -0.79
N LEU A 166 17.60 -32.82 -1.51
CA LEU A 166 18.99 -32.96 -1.93
C LEU A 166 19.97 -32.95 -0.74
N VAL A 167 19.74 -32.07 0.25
CA VAL A 167 20.54 -32.03 1.47
C VAL A 167 20.40 -33.34 2.23
N ALA A 168 19.18 -33.82 2.44
CA ALA A 168 18.92 -35.09 3.12
C ALA A 168 19.58 -36.28 2.40
N PHE A 169 19.56 -36.29 1.06
CA PHE A 169 20.20 -37.31 0.24
C PHE A 169 21.74 -37.30 0.37
N LEU A 170 22.35 -36.11 0.40
CA LEU A 170 23.79 -35.96 0.61
C LEU A 170 24.21 -36.34 2.04
N GLU A 171 23.43 -35.93 3.05
CA GLU A 171 23.68 -36.29 4.45
C GLU A 171 23.63 -37.81 4.66
N ALA A 172 22.63 -38.49 4.09
CA ALA A 172 22.57 -39.94 4.10
C ALA A 172 23.83 -40.56 3.47
N GLY A 173 24.27 -40.05 2.32
CA GLY A 173 25.50 -40.53 1.66
C GLY A 173 26.79 -40.33 2.47
N LEU A 174 26.85 -39.34 3.37
CA LEU A 174 28.00 -39.06 4.23
C LEU A 174 28.01 -39.94 5.50
N ASP A 175 26.85 -40.29 6.05
CA ASP A 175 26.72 -41.14 7.24
C ASP A 175 26.96 -42.64 6.98
N PHE A 176 26.81 -43.12 5.74
CA PHE A 176 26.93 -44.55 5.38
C PHE A 176 28.31 -44.96 4.83
N THR A 177 29.41 -44.43 5.38
CA THR A 177 30.77 -44.84 4.98
C THR A 177 31.18 -46.27 5.39
N GLU A 178 30.39 -46.96 6.23
CA GLU A 178 30.71 -48.31 6.74
C GLU A 178 29.84 -49.47 6.17
N GLN A 179 28.78 -49.20 5.40
CA GLN A 179 27.94 -50.24 4.79
C GLN A 179 27.85 -50.01 3.27
N GLU A 180 27.95 -51.08 2.48
CA GLU A 180 28.03 -51.12 1.00
C GLU A 180 26.81 -50.52 0.26
N VAL A 181 26.47 -49.26 0.52
CA VAL A 181 25.47 -48.49 -0.22
C VAL A 181 26.25 -47.52 -1.11
N GLU A 182 26.16 -47.68 -2.44
CA GLU A 182 26.71 -46.69 -3.37
C GLU A 182 26.11 -45.32 -3.03
N GLY A 183 26.94 -44.41 -2.52
CA GLY A 183 26.54 -43.05 -2.21
C GLY A 183 26.05 -42.30 -3.47
N PRO A 184 25.42 -41.12 -3.29
CA PRO A 184 24.96 -40.26 -4.37
C PRO A 184 26.02 -40.10 -5.47
N ARG A 185 25.70 -40.48 -6.71
CA ARG A 185 26.61 -40.24 -7.83
C ARG A 185 26.68 -38.73 -8.09
N GLY A 186 27.88 -38.19 -8.19
CA GLY A 186 28.09 -36.74 -8.39
C GLY A 186 27.36 -36.17 -9.61
N GLU A 187 27.17 -36.98 -10.65
CA GLU A 187 26.40 -36.62 -11.85
C GLU A 187 24.91 -36.40 -11.55
N GLU A 188 24.32 -37.20 -10.66
CA GLU A 188 22.91 -37.16 -10.28
C GLU A 188 22.62 -35.91 -9.43
N VAL A 189 23.52 -35.63 -8.49
CA VAL A 189 23.53 -34.40 -7.67
C VAL A 189 23.67 -33.17 -8.57
N ALA A 190 24.63 -33.19 -9.50
CA ALA A 190 24.85 -32.10 -10.44
C ALA A 190 23.62 -31.82 -11.31
N SER A 191 22.94 -32.88 -11.78
CA SER A 191 21.70 -32.75 -12.55
C SER A 191 20.57 -32.11 -11.74
N GLN A 192 20.40 -32.50 -10.48
CA GLN A 192 19.38 -31.89 -9.60
C GLN A 192 19.67 -30.41 -9.33
N ILE A 193 20.93 -30.06 -9.04
CA ILE A 193 21.37 -28.67 -8.85
C ILE A 193 21.10 -27.84 -10.10
N GLN A 194 21.43 -28.37 -11.29
CA GLN A 194 21.15 -27.70 -12.56
C GLN A 194 19.64 -27.46 -12.76
N GLY A 195 18.81 -28.44 -12.42
CA GLY A 195 17.35 -28.30 -12.49
C GLY A 195 16.81 -27.22 -11.55
N ILE A 196 17.36 -27.12 -10.34
CA ILE A 196 17.00 -26.07 -9.37
C ILE A 196 17.47 -24.69 -9.86
N ALA A 197 18.71 -24.59 -10.35
CA ALA A 197 19.26 -23.35 -10.90
C ALA A 197 18.47 -22.84 -12.12
N ALA A 198 17.99 -23.75 -12.97
CA ALA A 198 17.15 -23.41 -14.12
C ALA A 198 15.78 -22.86 -13.68
N ALA A 199 15.16 -23.47 -12.66
CA ALA A 199 13.89 -22.99 -12.09
C ALA A 199 14.04 -21.59 -11.48
N ILE A 200 15.13 -21.33 -10.74
CA ILE A 200 15.44 -20.00 -10.20
C ILE A 200 15.66 -18.98 -11.32
N SER A 201 16.41 -19.36 -12.36
CA SER A 201 16.67 -18.49 -13.52
C SER A 201 15.37 -18.10 -14.23
N ALA A 202 14.46 -19.05 -14.42
CA ALA A 202 13.15 -18.78 -15.01
C ALA A 202 12.31 -17.78 -14.18
N LEU A 203 12.37 -17.85 -12.84
CA LEU A 203 11.73 -16.87 -11.97
C LEU A 203 12.37 -15.47 -12.09
N LEU A 204 13.69 -15.41 -12.22
CA LEU A 204 14.42 -14.14 -12.40
C LEU A 204 14.16 -13.50 -13.76
N ASP A 205 14.04 -14.28 -14.83
CA ASP A 205 13.80 -13.77 -16.17
C ASP A 205 12.36 -13.26 -16.36
N ARG A 206 11.37 -13.88 -15.71
CA ARG A 206 9.98 -13.35 -15.65
C ARG A 206 9.90 -11.93 -15.08
N ARG A 207 10.78 -11.58 -14.12
CA ARG A 207 10.87 -10.22 -13.56
C ARG A 207 11.41 -9.20 -14.57
N ARG A 208 12.24 -9.65 -15.52
CA ARG A 208 12.81 -8.78 -16.57
C ARG A 208 11.80 -8.48 -17.66
N GLU A 209 10.94 -9.44 -18.01
CA GLU A 209 9.89 -9.26 -19.02
C GLU A 209 8.70 -8.43 -18.51
N GLY A 210 8.40 -8.47 -17.20
CA GLY A 210 7.39 -7.63 -16.55
C GLY A 210 7.78 -6.15 -16.37
N ARG A 211 8.99 -5.76 -16.80
CA ARG A 211 9.50 -4.38 -16.78
C ARG A 211 9.30 -3.65 -18.12
N ALA A 212 8.22 -3.94 -18.84
CA ALA A 212 7.69 -2.95 -19.78
C ALA A 212 7.10 -1.80 -18.94
N GLU A 213 7.96 -0.94 -18.40
CA GLU A 213 7.57 0.24 -17.66
C GLU A 213 6.72 1.13 -18.58
N PRO A 214 5.49 1.52 -18.20
CA PRO A 214 5.14 2.91 -18.36
C PRO A 214 5.85 3.63 -17.23
N LEU A 215 7.14 3.98 -17.43
CA LEU A 215 7.70 5.08 -16.65
C LEU A 215 6.74 6.23 -16.92
N ALA A 216 5.97 6.66 -15.92
CA ALA A 216 5.31 7.95 -15.99
C ALA A 216 6.39 8.93 -16.47
N GLN A 217 6.23 9.48 -17.68
CA GLN A 217 7.21 10.40 -18.21
C GLN A 217 7.25 11.58 -17.22
N ARG A 218 8.43 11.98 -16.77
CA ARG A 218 8.55 13.16 -15.91
C ARG A 218 8.75 14.37 -16.79
N ILE A 219 7.94 15.41 -16.60
CA ILE A 219 8.12 16.70 -17.25
C ILE A 219 8.41 17.76 -16.20
N LEU A 220 9.51 18.47 -16.38
CA LEU A 220 9.86 19.62 -15.56
C LEU A 220 9.15 20.87 -16.07
N LEU A 221 8.36 21.53 -15.24
CA LEU A 221 7.74 22.81 -15.58
C LEU A 221 8.66 23.96 -15.14
N TRP A 222 9.23 24.68 -16.10
CA TRP A 222 10.21 25.75 -15.88
C TRP A 222 9.75 27.07 -16.52
N GLY A 223 10.19 28.21 -15.99
CA GLY A 223 9.79 29.52 -16.53
C GLY A 223 10.12 30.67 -15.59
N ARG A 224 9.90 31.91 -16.05
CA ARG A 224 10.02 33.10 -15.18
C ARG A 224 9.01 33.01 -14.01
N PRO A 225 9.28 33.67 -12.87
CA PRO A 225 8.27 33.87 -11.82
C PRO A 225 7.00 34.48 -12.40
N ASN A 226 5.83 34.10 -11.88
CA ASN A 226 4.51 34.57 -12.33
C ASN A 226 4.15 34.27 -13.79
N ALA A 227 4.93 33.46 -14.53
CA ALA A 227 4.60 33.04 -15.90
C ALA A 227 3.36 32.12 -16.02
N GLY A 228 2.60 31.93 -14.93
CA GLY A 228 1.42 31.07 -14.90
C GLY A 228 1.69 29.56 -14.72
N LYS A 229 2.89 29.15 -14.27
CA LYS A 229 3.26 27.73 -14.10
C LYS A 229 2.28 26.96 -13.23
N SER A 230 2.05 27.42 -11.99
CA SER A 230 1.13 26.78 -11.07
C SER A 230 -0.33 26.87 -11.56
N THR A 231 -0.69 27.91 -12.33
CA THR A 231 -2.00 28.01 -12.99
C THR A 231 -2.16 26.96 -14.09
N LEU A 232 -1.13 26.74 -14.91
CA LEU A 232 -1.11 25.71 -15.94
C LEU A 232 -1.15 24.31 -15.32
N LEU A 233 -0.36 24.06 -14.27
CA LEU A 233 -0.37 22.80 -13.53
C LEU A 233 -1.79 22.51 -13.00
N ASN A 234 -2.42 23.48 -12.35
CA ASN A 234 -3.78 23.35 -11.84
C ASN A 234 -4.81 23.10 -12.95
N ALA A 235 -4.63 23.72 -14.13
CA ALA A 235 -5.51 23.50 -15.28
C ALA A 235 -5.33 22.09 -15.89
N LEU A 236 -4.09 21.60 -15.94
CA LEU A 236 -3.76 20.26 -16.45
C LEU A 236 -4.27 19.14 -15.54
N VAL A 237 -4.33 19.38 -14.23
CA VAL A 237 -4.84 18.41 -13.25
C VAL A 237 -6.37 18.27 -13.32
N GLY A 238 -7.11 19.24 -13.88
CA GLY A 238 -8.48 19.06 -14.41
C GLY A 238 -9.63 18.75 -13.44
N ARG A 239 -9.37 18.27 -12.22
CA ARG A 239 -10.26 18.14 -11.04
C ARG A 239 -9.47 17.44 -9.92
N GLU A 240 -9.67 17.90 -8.68
CA GLU A 240 -9.08 17.44 -7.41
C GLU A 240 -8.35 16.08 -7.41
N ALA A 241 -7.12 16.05 -7.94
CA ALA A 241 -6.12 15.07 -7.55
C ALA A 241 -5.21 15.76 -6.52
N ALA A 242 -5.25 15.23 -5.31
CA ALA A 242 -4.63 15.78 -4.12
C ALA A 242 -3.11 15.78 -4.21
N LEU A 243 -2.52 16.92 -3.84
CA LEU A 243 -1.29 16.94 -3.06
C LEU A 243 -1.54 17.77 -1.82
N THR A 244 -1.90 17.07 -0.75
CA THR A 244 -1.40 17.44 0.57
C THR A 244 0.11 17.30 0.56
N SER A 245 0.80 18.44 0.48
CA SER A 245 1.98 18.66 1.31
C SER A 245 2.03 20.13 1.73
N GLY A 246 1.74 20.34 3.03
CA GLY A 246 2.12 21.54 3.74
C GLY A 246 0.99 22.54 4.01
N ASP A 247 0.91 22.95 5.27
CA ASP A 247 0.33 24.22 5.68
C ASP A 247 0.81 25.38 4.76
N PRO A 248 0.00 26.43 4.56
CA PRO A 248 0.38 27.59 3.77
C PRO A 248 1.62 28.27 4.40
N GLY A 249 2.80 28.00 3.83
CA GLY A 249 4.07 28.53 4.33
C GLY A 249 5.35 27.77 3.95
N THR A 250 5.27 26.55 3.38
CA THR A 250 6.44 25.72 3.07
C THR A 250 6.65 25.48 1.57
N THR A 251 6.76 26.54 0.76
CA THR A 251 7.15 26.42 -0.65
C THR A 251 8.67 26.36 -0.81
N THR A 252 9.28 25.24 -0.39
CA THR A 252 10.70 24.95 -0.63
C THR A 252 10.96 23.65 -1.37
N ASP A 253 9.94 22.82 -1.53
CA ASP A 253 10.03 21.55 -2.27
C ASP A 253 9.25 21.64 -3.59
N PRO A 254 9.76 21.04 -4.67
CA PRO A 254 9.08 21.04 -5.96
C PRO A 254 7.74 20.32 -5.86
N VAL A 255 6.69 20.92 -6.43
CA VAL A 255 5.33 20.36 -6.40
C VAL A 255 5.20 19.36 -7.54
N LEU A 256 5.02 18.07 -7.22
CA LEU A 256 4.87 16.99 -8.20
C LEU A 256 3.40 16.64 -8.35
N ALA A 257 2.79 16.96 -9.50
CA ALA A 257 1.41 16.56 -9.80
C ALA A 257 1.35 15.57 -10.96
N ARG A 258 0.48 14.56 -10.84
CA ARG A 258 0.24 13.60 -11.91
C ARG A 258 -0.85 14.09 -12.86
N VAL A 259 -0.56 14.06 -14.16
CA VAL A 259 -1.45 14.52 -15.23
C VAL A 259 -1.77 13.37 -16.18
N LEU A 260 -3.07 13.19 -16.45
CA LEU A 260 -3.57 12.23 -17.44
C LEU A 260 -3.62 12.89 -18.82
N LEU A 261 -2.86 12.36 -19.79
CA LEU A 261 -2.83 12.81 -21.17
C LEU A 261 -3.77 11.97 -22.04
N PRO A 262 -4.71 12.57 -22.77
CA PRO A 262 -5.49 11.86 -23.80
C PRO A 262 -4.57 11.33 -24.91
N PRO A 263 -4.72 10.08 -25.40
CA PRO A 263 -5.83 9.14 -25.19
C PRO A 263 -5.62 8.09 -24.07
N GLY A 264 -4.70 8.30 -23.12
CA GLY A 264 -4.52 7.39 -21.98
C GLY A 264 -3.08 7.25 -21.44
N GLY A 265 -2.23 8.27 -21.57
CA GLY A 265 -0.89 8.28 -20.98
C GLY A 265 -0.89 9.03 -19.63
N GLU A 266 0.09 8.76 -18.77
CA GLU A 266 0.29 9.49 -17.52
C GLU A 266 1.67 10.14 -17.48
N VAL A 267 1.73 11.36 -16.95
CA VAL A 267 2.96 12.14 -16.84
C VAL A 267 3.03 12.79 -15.47
N ASP A 268 4.16 12.64 -14.79
CA ASP A 268 4.44 13.37 -13.54
C ASP A 268 5.00 14.74 -13.93
N VAL A 269 4.29 15.81 -13.56
CA VAL A 269 4.70 17.19 -13.82
C VAL A 269 5.26 17.80 -12.54
N ILE A 270 6.50 18.26 -12.59
CA ILE A 270 7.22 18.84 -11.45
C ILE A 270 7.31 20.36 -11.63
N ASP A 271 6.61 21.14 -10.80
CA ASP A 271 6.73 22.61 -10.78
C ASP A 271 8.02 23.01 -10.08
N LEU A 272 8.96 23.51 -10.87
CA LEU A 272 10.25 23.99 -10.38
C LEU A 272 10.17 25.49 -10.06
N ALA A 273 10.84 25.89 -8.97
CA ALA A 273 10.96 27.29 -8.60
C ALA A 273 11.66 28.07 -9.73
N GLY A 274 10.92 28.94 -10.41
CA GLY A 274 11.35 29.61 -11.64
C GLY A 274 12.64 30.44 -11.51
N ASN A 275 13.16 30.89 -12.66
CA ASN A 275 14.44 31.61 -12.73
C ASN A 275 14.39 32.98 -12.00
N ARG A 276 14.77 33.01 -10.72
CA ARG A 276 14.95 34.22 -9.89
C ARG A 276 16.44 34.48 -9.63
N THR A 277 16.82 35.75 -9.49
CA THR A 277 18.01 36.13 -8.71
C THR A 277 17.70 35.95 -7.23
N ALA A 278 18.22 34.89 -6.62
CA ALA A 278 17.93 34.51 -5.24
C ALA A 278 18.52 35.52 -4.23
N THR A 279 17.67 36.12 -3.41
CA THR A 279 18.08 37.13 -2.42
C THR A 279 18.36 36.53 -1.03
N ASP A 280 17.66 35.45 -0.66
CA ASP A 280 17.80 34.80 0.65
C ASP A 280 18.29 33.34 0.57
N ALA A 281 18.82 32.82 1.68
CA ALA A 281 19.42 31.47 1.75
C ALA A 281 18.44 30.34 1.39
N VAL A 282 17.15 30.53 1.68
CA VAL A 282 16.07 29.59 1.33
C VAL A 282 15.84 29.55 -0.19
N GLU A 283 15.80 30.72 -0.83
CA GLU A 283 15.61 30.83 -2.28
C GLU A 283 16.81 30.30 -3.07
N LYS A 284 18.03 30.50 -2.56
CA LYS A 284 19.25 29.94 -3.16
C LYS A 284 19.19 28.41 -3.20
N ARG A 285 18.75 27.79 -2.10
CA ARG A 285 18.63 26.33 -2.01
C ARG A 285 17.55 25.78 -2.94
N ALA A 286 16.42 26.49 -3.10
CA ALA A 286 15.38 26.15 -4.07
C ALA A 286 15.90 26.24 -5.52
N LEU A 287 16.68 27.27 -5.85
CA LEU A 287 17.30 27.42 -7.18
C LEU A 287 18.35 26.33 -7.45
N GLU A 288 19.19 25.99 -6.47
CA GLU A 288 20.16 24.89 -6.57
C GLU A 288 19.49 23.52 -6.75
N LEU A 289 18.34 23.30 -6.11
CA LEU A 289 17.50 22.11 -6.32
C LEU A 289 16.97 22.09 -7.75
N SER A 290 16.32 23.16 -8.22
CA SER A 290 15.81 23.27 -9.58
C SER A 290 16.88 23.05 -10.65
N LEU A 291 18.08 23.61 -10.46
CA LEU A 291 19.21 23.43 -11.39
C LEU A 291 19.73 21.99 -11.43
N ARG A 292 19.60 21.23 -10.33
CA ARG A 292 19.94 19.79 -10.33
C ARG A 292 18.93 18.98 -11.13
N TRP A 293 17.64 19.26 -10.98
CA TRP A 293 16.57 18.63 -11.78
C TRP A 293 16.77 18.90 -13.27
N LEU A 294 17.06 20.14 -13.66
CA LEU A 294 17.33 20.50 -15.06
C LEU A 294 18.55 19.81 -15.68
N ARG A 295 19.50 19.31 -14.88
CA ARG A 295 20.64 18.52 -15.36
C ARG A 295 20.32 17.03 -15.54
N GLY A 296 19.18 16.57 -15.02
CA GLY A 296 18.78 15.15 -14.98
C GLY A 296 18.33 14.56 -16.31
N GLY A 297 18.29 15.34 -17.40
CA GLY A 297 17.93 14.85 -18.74
C GLY A 297 16.42 14.65 -18.96
N GLU A 298 15.59 15.04 -18.00
CA GLU A 298 14.13 15.02 -18.10
C GLU A 298 13.64 16.11 -19.09
N PRO A 299 12.58 15.85 -19.88
CA PRO A 299 12.01 16.86 -20.77
C PRO A 299 11.47 18.07 -19.99
N VAL A 300 11.75 19.28 -20.50
CA VAL A 300 11.38 20.55 -19.85
C VAL A 300 10.27 21.25 -20.64
N LEU A 301 9.16 21.56 -19.98
CA LEU A 301 8.12 22.44 -20.48
C LEU A 301 8.42 23.87 -20.02
N TYR A 302 8.90 24.71 -20.94
CA TYR A 302 9.24 26.10 -20.64
C TYR A 302 8.05 27.03 -20.90
N LEU A 303 7.56 27.69 -19.85
CA LEU A 303 6.37 28.55 -19.91
C LEU A 303 6.73 30.02 -20.02
N LEU A 304 6.14 30.69 -21.01
CA LEU A 304 6.30 32.11 -21.29
C LEU A 304 4.98 32.85 -21.20
N ASP A 305 4.98 33.94 -20.45
CA ASP A 305 3.84 34.86 -20.40
C ASP A 305 3.82 35.75 -21.66
N SER A 306 2.78 35.61 -22.48
CA SER A 306 2.59 36.39 -23.70
C SER A 306 2.26 37.87 -23.45
N SER A 307 1.88 38.24 -22.22
CA SER A 307 1.62 39.64 -21.84
C SER A 307 2.90 40.42 -21.53
N CYS A 308 4.01 39.72 -21.30
CA CYS A 308 5.33 40.31 -21.09
C CYS A 308 6.10 40.33 -22.42
N ARG A 309 6.38 41.51 -22.99
CA ARG A 309 7.37 41.62 -24.09
C ARG A 309 8.73 41.15 -23.57
N GLN A 310 9.34 40.17 -24.22
CA GLN A 310 10.66 39.65 -23.82
C GLN A 310 11.79 40.27 -24.63
N GLU A 311 12.79 40.78 -23.92
CA GLU A 311 14.20 40.49 -24.19
C GLU A 311 14.59 39.17 -23.50
#